data_AF-A0AAD2DBZ2-F1
#
_entry.id   AF-A0AAD2DBZ2-F1
#
_cell.length_a   1.000
_cell.length_b   1.000
_cell.length_c   1.000
_cell.angle_alpha   90.00
_cell.angle_beta   90.00
_cell.angle_gamma   90.00
#
_symmetry.space_group_name_H-M   'P 1'
#
loop_
_entity.id
_entity.type
_entity.pdbx_description
1 polymer ?
#
loop_
_entity_poly.entity_id
_entity_poly.type
_entity_poly.pdbx_seq_one_letter_code
_entity_poly.pdbx_strand_id
1 'polypeptide(L)'
;MKINIYENSHFGTGLFIIELILTMMFINIMLVNVLKINIHPAIRLVGFIVLAIILFVVFNLSKIGFIIISIFYSVIWTLILGEITNNQTHGDKIWMIVIGGITFLISMGLHFCSRIDTGADYTATSYDDNM
;
A
#
# COMPACT_ATOMS: atom_id res chain seq x y z
N MET A 1 -29.49 -28.39 3.89
CA MET A 1 -28.44 -27.40 4.15
C MET A 1 -27.40 -27.47 3.05
N LYS A 2 -27.41 -26.48 2.15
CA LYS A 2 -26.42 -26.37 1.07
C LYS A 2 -25.29 -25.46 1.56
N ILE A 3 -24.05 -25.87 1.40
CA ILE A 3 -22.87 -25.07 1.78
C ILE A 3 -22.24 -24.54 0.50
N ASN A 4 -22.12 -23.22 0.38
CA ASN A 4 -21.35 -22.59 -0.69
C ASN A 4 -19.96 -22.26 -0.13
N ILE A 5 -18.92 -22.64 -0.87
CA ILE A 5 -17.52 -22.35 -0.54
C ILE A 5 -17.03 -21.33 -1.56
N TYR A 6 -16.59 -20.17 -1.07
CA TYR A 6 -16.02 -19.11 -1.89
C TYR A 6 -14.52 -19.01 -1.60
N GLU A 7 -13.72 -18.89 -2.66
CA GLU A 7 -12.30 -18.53 -2.55
C GLU A 7 -12.20 -17.02 -2.28
N ASN A 8 -11.41 -16.66 -1.28
CA ASN A 8 -11.20 -15.26 -0.93
C ASN A 8 -10.04 -14.66 -1.75
N SER A 9 -10.13 -13.38 -2.06
CA SER A 9 -9.03 -12.62 -2.65
C SER A 9 -8.12 -12.05 -1.55
N HIS A 10 -6.81 -12.03 -1.81
CA HIS A 10 -5.79 -11.40 -0.94
C HIS A 10 -5.08 -10.23 -1.64
N PHE A 11 -5.74 -9.64 -2.64
CA PHE A 11 -5.14 -8.67 -3.55
C PHE A 11 -4.67 -7.39 -2.83
N GLY A 12 -5.44 -6.90 -1.86
CA GLY A 12 -5.10 -5.67 -1.15
C GLY A 12 -3.85 -5.82 -0.30
N THR A 13 -3.76 -6.92 0.45
CA THR A 13 -2.58 -7.25 1.27
C THR A 13 -1.34 -7.47 0.39
N GLY A 14 -1.51 -8.15 -0.75
CA GLY A 14 -0.44 -8.36 -1.72
C GLY A 14 0.12 -7.04 -2.28
N LEU A 15 -0.75 -6.10 -2.64
CA LEU A 15 -0.33 -4.77 -3.10
C LEU A 15 0.45 -4.00 -2.03
N PHE A 16 -0.01 -4.04 -0.77
CA PHE A 16 0.67 -3.37 0.33
C PHE A 16 2.08 -3.92 0.58
N ILE A 17 2.28 -5.23 0.43
CA ILE A 17 3.62 -5.85 0.50
C ILE A 17 4.53 -5.30 -0.60
N ILE A 18 4.03 -5.13 -1.82
CA ILE A 18 4.79 -4.53 -2.93
C ILE A 18 5.18 -3.08 -2.58
N GLU A 19 4.25 -2.29 -2.05
CA GLU A 19 4.53 -0.91 -1.62
C GLU A 19 5.59 -0.84 -0.52
N LEU A 20 5.56 -1.76 0.46
CA LEU A 20 6.59 -1.87 1.49
C LEU A 20 7.98 -2.14 0.89
N ILE A 21 8.07 -3.07 -0.07
CA ILE A 21 9.34 -3.38 -0.76
C ILE A 21 9.86 -2.13 -1.49
N LEU A 22 9.00 -1.45 -2.25
CA LEU A 22 9.36 -0.21 -2.95
C LEU A 22 9.81 0.88 -1.98
N THR A 23 9.17 0.97 -0.82
CA THR A 23 9.54 1.92 0.24
C THR A 23 10.94 1.63 0.78
N MET A 24 11.26 0.36 1.05
CA MET A 24 12.60 0.00 1.51
C MET A 24 13.67 0.29 0.46
N MET A 25 13.38 0.04 -0.82
CA MET A 25 14.28 0.41 -1.93
C MET A 25 14.49 1.91 -1.99
N PHE A 26 13.43 2.70 -1.88
CA PHE A 26 13.49 4.16 -1.89
C PHE A 26 14.30 4.72 -0.71
N ILE A 27 14.04 4.25 0.50
CA ILE A 27 14.78 4.67 1.70
C ILE A 27 16.27 4.29 1.55
N ASN A 28 16.59 3.12 1.00
CA ASN A 28 17.98 2.73 0.76
C ASN A 28 18.69 3.69 -0.21
N ILE A 29 18.03 4.06 -1.31
CA ILE A 29 18.57 5.04 -2.27
C ILE A 29 18.77 6.40 -1.58
N MET A 30 17.78 6.87 -0.82
CA MET A 30 17.88 8.14 -0.09
C MET A 30 19.03 8.14 0.92
N LEU A 31 19.17 7.07 1.70
CA LEU A 31 20.19 6.95 2.73
C LEU A 31 21.61 6.94 2.16
N VAL A 32 21.83 6.20 1.07
CA VAL A 32 23.15 6.02 0.45
C VAL A 32 23.51 7.18 -0.48
N ASN A 33 22.61 7.58 -1.37
CA ASN A 33 22.95 8.52 -2.45
C ASN A 33 22.70 9.98 -2.07
N VAL A 34 21.66 10.25 -1.28
CA VAL A 34 21.26 11.62 -0.93
C VAL A 34 21.88 12.05 0.39
N LEU A 35 21.66 11.26 1.45
CA LEU A 35 22.16 11.57 2.80
C LEU A 35 23.63 11.14 3.01
N LYS A 36 24.18 10.31 2.12
CA LYS A 36 25.57 9.82 2.17
C LYS A 36 25.94 9.19 3.52
N ILE A 37 24.98 8.52 4.17
CA ILE A 37 25.19 7.88 5.46
C ILE A 37 25.85 6.51 5.24
N ASN A 38 27.09 6.38 5.69
CA ASN A 38 27.86 5.15 5.60
C ASN A 38 27.58 4.22 6.80
N ILE A 39 26.50 3.45 6.70
CA ILE A 39 26.19 2.33 7.60
C ILE A 39 26.57 1.01 6.90
N HIS A 40 27.15 0.07 7.66
CA HIS A 40 27.49 -1.25 7.15
C HIS A 40 26.26 -1.93 6.49
N PRO A 41 26.38 -2.51 5.28
CA PRO A 41 25.23 -3.04 4.54
C PRO A 41 24.37 -4.02 5.33
N ALA A 42 24.99 -4.89 6.13
CA ALA A 42 24.26 -5.86 6.96
C ALA A 42 23.39 -5.19 8.04
N ILE A 43 23.92 -4.16 8.72
CA ILE A 43 23.17 -3.42 9.75
C ILE A 43 22.00 -2.68 9.12
N ARG A 44 22.24 -2.07 7.95
CA ARG A 44 21.21 -1.38 7.17
C ARG A 44 20.07 -2.33 6.75
N LEU A 45 20.40 -3.53 6.27
CA LEU A 45 19.42 -4.54 5.89
C LEU A 45 18.55 -4.95 7.08
N VAL A 46 19.16 -5.24 8.23
CA VAL A 46 18.41 -5.58 9.45
C VAL A 46 17.48 -4.43 9.86
N GLY A 47 17.96 -3.18 9.79
CA GLY A 47 17.13 -2.00 10.05
C GLY A 47 15.91 -1.90 9.13
N PHE A 48 16.06 -2.18 7.84
CA PHE A 48 14.94 -2.18 6.89
C PHE A 48 13.94 -3.31 7.15
N ILE A 49 14.41 -4.51 7.51
CA ILE A 49 13.51 -5.61 7.87
C ILE A 49 12.69 -5.23 9.10
N VAL A 50 13.32 -4.68 10.14
CA VAL A 50 12.63 -4.22 11.35
C VAL A 50 11.62 -3.13 11.02
N LEU A 51 11.98 -2.14 10.21
CA LEU A 51 11.08 -1.06 9.80
C LEU A 51 9.88 -1.59 9.00
N ALA A 52 10.10 -2.50 8.05
CA ALA A 52 9.04 -3.10 7.25
C ALA A 52 8.05 -3.88 8.13
N ILE A 53 8.55 -4.64 9.10
CA ILE A 53 7.70 -5.35 10.07
C ILE A 53 6.87 -4.36 10.90
N ILE A 54 7.48 -3.29 11.41
CA ILE A 54 6.76 -2.28 12.20
C ILE A 54 5.64 -1.66 11.38
N LEU A 55 5.92 -1.23 10.15
CA LEU A 55 4.91 -0.64 9.26
C LEU A 55 3.79 -1.64 8.96
N PHE A 56 4.14 -2.90 8.67
CA PHE A 56 3.17 -3.95 8.40
C PHE A 56 2.24 -4.21 9.60
N VAL A 57 2.80 -4.28 10.80
CA VAL A 57 2.05 -4.50 12.04
C VAL A 57 1.13 -3.32 12.33
N VAL A 58 1.63 -2.08 12.23
CA VAL A 58 0.83 -0.87 12.46
C VAL A 58 -0.34 -0.77 11.48
N PHE A 59 -0.10 -1.11 10.21
CA PHE A 59 -1.12 -1.11 9.16
C PHE A 59 -2.24 -2.12 9.45
N ASN A 60 -1.90 -3.35 9.84
CA ASN A 60 -2.90 -4.41 9.99
C ASN A 60 -3.64 -4.37 11.34
N LEU A 61 -2.94 -4.05 12.44
CA LEU A 61 -3.52 -4.17 13.78
C LEU A 61 -4.41 -3.00 14.19
N SER A 62 -4.11 -1.78 13.73
CA SER A 62 -4.79 -0.57 14.20
C SER A 62 -5.63 0.06 13.10
N LYS A 63 -6.90 0.38 13.38
CA LYS A 63 -7.74 1.19 12.47
C LYS A 63 -7.10 2.55 12.16
N ILE A 64 -6.50 3.16 13.18
CA ILE A 64 -5.83 4.46 13.05
C ILE A 64 -4.53 4.29 12.25
N GLY A 65 -3.75 3.24 12.55
CA GLY A 65 -2.52 2.92 11.83
C GLY A 65 -2.76 2.68 10.34
N PHE A 66 -3.78 1.88 10.03
CA PHE A 66 -4.30 1.68 8.67
C PHE A 66 -4.59 3.02 7.98
N ILE A 67 -5.46 3.86 8.55
CA ILE A 67 -5.85 5.15 7.93
C ILE A 67 -4.63 6.04 7.68
N ILE A 68 -3.74 6.17 8.66
CA ILE A 68 -2.55 7.02 8.55
C ILE A 68 -1.64 6.53 7.42
N ILE A 69 -1.35 5.23 7.39
CA ILE A 69 -0.44 4.63 6.40
C ILE A 69 -1.07 4.68 5.01
N SER A 70 -2.37 4.39 4.86
CA SER A 70 -3.07 4.50 3.58
C SER A 70 -3.03 5.92 3.03
N ILE A 71 -3.35 6.93 3.86
CA ILE A 71 -3.29 8.33 3.44
C ILE A 71 -1.86 8.70 3.04
N PHE A 72 -0.87 8.31 3.84
CA PHE A 72 0.53 8.58 3.56
C PHE A 72 0.98 8.02 2.20
N TYR A 73 0.70 6.74 1.92
CA TYR A 73 1.04 6.13 0.64
C TYR A 73 0.27 6.75 -0.52
N SER A 74 -1.03 7.02 -0.35
CA SER A 74 -1.83 7.67 -1.39
C SER A 74 -1.33 9.08 -1.72
N VAL A 75 -0.93 9.87 -0.72
CA VAL A 75 -0.30 11.18 -0.97
C VAL A 75 1.02 11.02 -1.73
N ILE A 76 1.88 10.08 -1.34
CA ILE A 76 3.15 9.84 -2.06
C ILE A 76 2.90 9.50 -3.53
N TRP A 77 1.99 8.57 -3.81
CA TRP A 77 1.66 8.21 -5.20
C TRP A 77 1.09 9.38 -5.99
N THR A 78 0.21 10.17 -5.37
CA THR A 78 -0.32 11.40 -5.98
C THR A 78 0.78 12.40 -6.32
N LEU A 79 1.77 12.59 -5.44
CA LEU A 79 2.90 13.49 -5.70
C LEU A 79 3.78 12.97 -6.85
N ILE A 80 4.08 11.65 -6.87
CA ILE A 80 4.87 11.03 -7.93
C ILE A 80 4.17 11.16 -9.29
N LEU A 81 2.89 10.80 -9.38
CA LEU A 81 2.14 10.90 -10.63
C LEU A 81 1.84 12.35 -11.00
N GLY A 82 1.69 13.25 -10.04
CA GLY A 82 1.57 14.69 -10.28
C GLY A 82 2.83 15.25 -10.96
N GLU A 83 4.02 14.87 -10.48
CA GLU A 83 5.30 15.28 -11.08
C GLU A 83 5.50 14.69 -12.48
N ILE A 84 5.17 13.42 -12.68
CA ILE A 84 5.20 12.81 -14.02
C ILE A 84 4.26 13.56 -14.96
N THR A 85 3.02 13.83 -14.51
CA THR A 85 2.02 14.55 -15.30
C THR A 85 2.49 15.95 -15.66
N ASN A 86 3.03 16.70 -14.69
CA ASN A 86 3.60 18.04 -14.91
C ASN A 86 4.65 18.05 -16.03
N ASN A 87 5.54 17.07 -16.02
CA ASN A 87 6.59 16.93 -17.02
C ASN A 87 6.04 16.55 -18.42
N GLN A 88 4.99 15.74 -18.49
CA GLN A 88 4.37 15.35 -19.76
C GLN A 88 3.46 16.43 -20.36
N THR A 89 2.77 17.19 -19.51
CA THR A 89 1.84 18.25 -19.93
C THR A 89 2.49 19.63 -19.97
N HIS A 90 3.81 19.71 -19.77
CA HIS A 90 4.59 20.94 -19.81
C HIS A 90 4.05 22.03 -18.84
N GLY A 91 3.65 21.63 -17.63
CA GLY A 91 3.17 22.57 -16.62
C GLY A 91 1.66 22.77 -16.55
N ASP A 92 0.84 21.99 -17.26
CA ASP A 92 -0.61 22.11 -17.16
C ASP A 92 -1.13 21.63 -15.80
N LYS A 93 -1.50 22.60 -14.97
CA LYS A 93 -2.02 22.41 -13.61
C LYS A 93 -3.36 21.68 -13.58
N ILE A 94 -4.19 21.80 -14.61
CA ILE A 94 -5.49 21.12 -14.66
C ILE A 94 -5.25 19.61 -14.72
N TRP A 95 -4.40 19.16 -15.64
CA TRP A 95 -4.06 17.75 -15.76
C TRP A 95 -3.36 17.21 -14.50
N MET A 96 -2.50 17.99 -13.86
CA MET A 96 -1.89 17.60 -12.58
C MET A 96 -2.94 17.33 -11.49
N ILE A 97 -3.94 18.21 -11.35
CA ILE A 97 -5.01 18.06 -10.36
C ILE A 97 -5.90 16.86 -10.70
N VAL A 98 -6.27 16.70 -11.98
CA VAL A 98 -7.12 15.59 -12.45
C VAL A 98 -6.44 14.24 -12.21
N ILE A 99 -5.22 14.06 -12.69
CA ILE A 99 -4.48 12.80 -12.53
C ILE A 99 -4.17 12.57 -11.05
N GLY A 100 -3.68 13.59 -10.33
CA GLY A 100 -3.36 13.47 -8.91
C GLY A 100 -4.57 13.07 -8.05
N GLY A 101 -5.74 13.65 -8.32
CA GLY A 101 -6.99 13.31 -7.64
C GLY A 101 -7.46 11.88 -7.94
N ILE A 102 -7.41 11.46 -9.21
CA ILE A 102 -7.74 10.09 -9.61
C ILE A 102 -6.79 9.09 -8.93
N THR A 103 -5.48 9.36 -8.96
CA THR A 103 -4.47 8.53 -8.29
C THR A 103 -4.74 8.39 -6.80
N PHE A 104 -5.06 9.49 -6.12
CA PHE A 104 -5.35 9.47 -4.69
C PHE A 104 -6.52 8.54 -4.37
N LEU A 105 -7.62 8.70 -5.11
CA LEU A 105 -8.84 7.91 -4.90
C LEU A 105 -8.63 6.43 -5.20
N ILE A 106 -7.92 6.10 -6.29
CA ILE A 106 -7.58 4.72 -6.63
C ILE A 106 -6.69 4.12 -5.55
N SER A 107 -5.62 4.81 -5.15
CA SER A 107 -4.70 4.32 -4.12
C SER A 107 -5.43 4.09 -2.80
N MET A 108 -6.27 5.02 -2.34
CA MET A 108 -7.07 4.83 -1.14
C MET A 108 -8.03 3.64 -1.24
N GLY A 109 -8.70 3.48 -2.38
CA GLY A 109 -9.59 2.35 -2.65
C GLY A 109 -8.87 1.00 -2.54
N LEU A 110 -7.67 0.90 -3.12
CA LEU A 110 -6.85 -0.31 -3.06
C LEU A 110 -6.40 -0.64 -1.63
N HIS A 111 -6.05 0.37 -0.83
CA HIS A 111 -5.76 0.15 0.58
C HIS A 111 -6.99 -0.36 1.34
N PHE A 112 -8.20 0.15 1.06
CA PHE A 112 -9.41 -0.39 1.67
C PHE A 112 -9.68 -1.86 1.33
N CYS A 113 -9.29 -2.33 0.14
CA CYS A 113 -9.38 -3.76 -0.21
C CYS A 113 -8.60 -4.63 0.78
N SER A 114 -7.42 -4.19 1.24
CA SER A 114 -6.61 -4.95 2.22
C SER A 114 -7.32 -5.17 3.55
N ARG A 115 -8.30 -4.32 3.90
CA ARG A 115 -9.08 -4.47 5.14
C ARG A 115 -10.18 -5.52 5.02
N ILE A 116 -10.60 -5.81 3.79
CA ILE A 116 -11.64 -6.80 3.47
C ILE A 116 -11.00 -8.19 3.34
N ASP A 117 -9.69 -8.27 3.09
CA ASP A 117 -8.94 -9.53 3.09
C ASP A 117 -9.07 -10.19 4.47
N THR A 118 -9.66 -11.38 4.51
CA THR A 118 -9.99 -12.08 5.76
C THR A 118 -8.82 -12.90 6.31
N GLY A 119 -7.72 -13.01 5.55
CA GLY A 119 -6.59 -13.90 5.85
C GLY A 119 -6.91 -15.39 5.73
N ALA A 120 -8.17 -15.76 5.46
CA ALA A 120 -8.59 -17.12 5.16
C ALA A 120 -8.63 -17.33 3.65
N ASP A 121 -8.21 -18.48 3.16
CA ASP A 121 -8.27 -18.77 1.71
C ASP A 121 -9.68 -19.08 1.23
N TYR A 122 -10.54 -19.59 2.11
CA TYR A 122 -11.91 -19.97 1.80
C TYR A 122 -12.89 -19.50 2.87
N THR A 123 -14.09 -19.08 2.44
CA THR A 123 -15.22 -18.78 3.32
C THR A 123 -16.38 -19.72 2.99
N ALA A 124 -16.87 -20.45 3.98
CA ALA A 124 -18.05 -21.30 3.84
C ALA A 124 -19.30 -20.56 4.38
N THR A 125 -20.35 -20.49 3.58
CA THR A 125 -21.66 -19.99 4.02
C THR A 125 -22.73 -21.07 3.85
N SER A 126 -23.54 -21.27 4.89
CA SER A 126 -24.68 -22.18 4.84
C SER A 126 -25.91 -21.43 4.34
N TYR A 127 -26.52 -21.93 3.27
CA TYR A 127 -27.85 -21.52 2.83
C TYR A 127 -28.85 -22.54 3.37
N ASP A 128 -29.84 -22.07 4.14
CA ASP A 128 -30.96 -22.89 4.58
C ASP A 128 -32.11 -22.65 3.59
N ASP A 129 -32.49 -23.69 2.85
CA ASP A 129 -33.51 -23.63 1.78
C ASP A 129 -34.95 -23.44 2.34
N ASN A 130 -35.11 -23.04 3.61
CA ASN A 130 -36.40 -22.97 4.32
C ASN A 130 -36.83 -21.51 4.64
N MET A 131 -36.66 -20.58 3.70
CA MET A 131 -37.38 -19.31 3.66
C MET A 131 -38.17 -19.16 2.37
#